data_AF-A0A2K8QIK2-F1
#
_entry.id   AF-A0A2K8QIK2-F1
#
_cell.length_a   1.000
_cell.length_b   1.000
_cell.length_c   1.000
_cell.angle_alpha   90.00
_cell.angle_beta   90.00
_cell.angle_gamma   90.00
#
_symmetry.space_group_name_H-M   'P 1'
#
loop_
_entity.id
_entity.type
_entity.pdbx_description
1 polymer ?
#
loop_
_entity_poly.entity_id
_entity_poly.type
_entity_poly.pdbx_seq_one_letter_code
_entity_poly.pdbx_strand_id
1 'polypeptide(L)'
;MLTTTQYRSLLFMFITSCLLLAGCVNTIPDKQWQHVCKSGVCTKEELTNFIQTKYCTIDTNNRNAKCPDNIITNTRTMTAFQKSYLEYNAVDGSLRDPQQLKAIKGYIQQKVDSGKNILIAVYIHGWHHNAAPKDSNLIQFDNLLARYVGGLQQLGKKDVEVLGIYVGWQGEIYKGAFNFQTIGNRANVADVIGSRGAAINHHGRGLKQDLTELADTMRKANADNHMIVMGHSLGGRMIARAFLPGLVHNAQTLGDNTLLVTINAAVDSTTFDDAYRPDQLSSQPDYPIWLNLTSKEDTATKVYYPWAHRMGYLAPWGFSNIKTLGHTTERITHQLGVQFCSPDKNTPSQCAPWEKLFSAIQPVWTTAEPYHFSVLTYGAKPRLNKRPPLTQCVLLTRYPLTEQAKAALNNSPLCPGLREDFDTAAQPNPLPARGKMWNIHTDASVIDNETAKRREYPDHNAYIQTDLVTMLLQLVYR
;
A
#
# COMPACT_ATOMS: atom_id res chain seq x y z
N MET A 1 38.72 25.18 27.94
CA MET A 1 37.28 24.89 27.71
C MET A 1 37.06 24.78 26.21
N LEU A 2 36.78 23.59 25.70
CA LEU A 2 36.46 23.39 24.28
C LEU A 2 35.00 23.80 24.05
N THR A 3 34.72 24.45 22.93
CA THR A 3 33.34 24.86 22.57
C THR A 3 32.49 23.64 22.22
N THR A 4 31.18 23.74 22.42
CA THR A 4 30.17 22.68 22.15
C THR A 4 30.24 22.13 20.73
N THR A 5 30.78 22.88 19.78
CA THR A 5 31.00 22.47 18.39
C THR A 5 32.18 21.51 18.23
N GLN A 6 33.24 21.65 19.03
CA GLN A 6 34.41 20.75 18.99
C GLN A 6 34.12 19.38 19.62
N TYR A 7 33.23 19.32 20.62
CA TYR A 7 32.75 18.04 21.17
C TYR A 7 31.99 17.21 20.13
N ARG A 8 31.26 17.85 19.21
CA ARG A 8 30.49 17.16 18.16
C ARG A 8 31.39 16.52 17.10
N SER A 9 32.45 17.19 16.67
CA SER A 9 33.41 16.65 15.69
C SER A 9 34.29 15.53 16.28
N LEU A 10 34.67 15.63 17.56
CA LEU A 10 35.44 14.61 18.27
C LEU A 10 34.60 13.35 18.56
N LEU A 11 33.32 13.49 18.94
CA LEU A 11 32.41 12.35 19.05
C LEU A 11 32.18 11.67 17.69
N PHE A 12 32.11 12.47 16.61
CA PHE A 12 32.00 11.97 15.24
C PHE A 12 33.22 11.15 14.82
N MET A 13 34.45 11.64 15.10
CA MET A 13 35.68 10.89 14.83
C MET A 13 35.85 9.65 15.70
N PHE A 14 35.47 9.68 16.98
CA PHE A 14 35.59 8.50 17.85
C PHE A 14 34.60 7.39 17.47
N ILE A 15 33.37 7.74 17.04
CA ILE A 15 32.37 6.75 16.62
C ILE A 15 32.66 6.21 15.23
N THR A 16 33.12 7.03 14.28
CA THR A 16 33.56 6.52 12.96
C THR A 16 34.83 5.68 13.05
N SER A 17 35.75 6.02 13.96
CA SER A 17 36.95 5.21 14.22
C SER A 17 36.62 3.88 14.91
N CYS A 18 35.66 3.86 15.85
CA CYS A 18 35.15 2.60 16.42
C CYS A 18 34.41 1.72 15.38
N LEU A 19 33.71 2.32 14.41
CA LEU A 19 33.01 1.60 13.33
C LEU A 19 33.96 1.04 12.27
N LEU A 20 35.14 1.63 12.07
CA LEU A 20 36.16 1.13 11.14
C LEU A 20 37.05 0.04 11.76
N LEU A 21 37.21 0.03 13.08
CA LEU A 21 38.05 -0.93 13.80
C LEU A 21 37.34 -2.26 14.16
N ALA A 22 36.00 -2.30 14.10
CA ALA A 22 35.24 -3.53 14.20
C ALA A 22 34.76 -3.94 12.80
N GLY A 23 35.47 -4.86 12.14
CA GLY A 23 35.15 -5.41 10.81
C GLY A 23 33.84 -6.23 10.74
N CYS A 24 32.74 -5.71 11.31
CA CYS A 24 31.44 -6.37 11.45
C CYS A 24 30.28 -5.57 10.84
N VAL A 25 30.55 -4.65 9.90
CA VAL A 25 29.47 -4.04 9.13
C VAL A 25 29.11 -4.98 7.97
N ASN A 26 28.16 -5.88 8.22
CA ASN A 26 27.57 -6.73 7.19
C ASN A 26 26.76 -5.86 6.22
N THR A 27 27.40 -5.43 5.13
CA THR A 27 26.75 -4.65 4.06
C THR A 27 25.83 -5.55 3.23
N ILE A 28 24.72 -4.97 2.77
CA ILE A 28 23.80 -5.63 1.85
C ILE A 28 24.14 -5.14 0.44
N PRO A 29 24.51 -6.04 -0.49
CA PRO A 29 24.99 -5.63 -1.80
C PRO A 29 23.87 -5.02 -2.66
N ASP A 30 24.22 -4.00 -3.42
CA ASP A 30 23.34 -3.39 -4.42
C ASP A 30 23.39 -4.21 -5.72
N LYS A 31 22.62 -5.30 -5.78
CA LYS A 31 22.62 -6.21 -6.93
C LYS A 31 21.21 -6.59 -7.34
N GLN A 32 21.10 -7.09 -8.57
CA GLN A 32 19.91 -7.79 -9.03
C GLN A 32 19.78 -9.13 -8.28
N TRP A 33 18.58 -9.44 -7.83
CA TRP A 33 18.27 -10.69 -7.13
C TRP A 33 17.49 -11.67 -7.99
N GLN A 34 16.69 -11.17 -8.94
CA GLN A 34 15.75 -11.94 -9.75
C GLN A 34 16.17 -11.84 -11.21
N HIS A 35 16.97 -12.80 -11.66
CA HIS A 35 17.47 -12.85 -13.03
C HIS A 35 16.45 -13.52 -13.96
N VAL A 36 16.22 -12.89 -15.11
CA VAL A 36 15.39 -13.50 -16.17
C VAL A 36 16.24 -14.51 -16.95
N CYS A 37 17.46 -14.12 -17.32
CA CYS A 37 18.26 -14.81 -18.33
C CYS A 37 19.58 -15.29 -17.71
N LYS A 38 19.98 -16.52 -18.02
CA LYS A 38 21.21 -17.11 -17.46
C LYS A 38 22.48 -16.57 -18.11
N SER A 39 22.41 -16.13 -19.37
CA SER A 39 23.60 -15.80 -20.19
C SER A 39 23.45 -14.54 -21.06
N GLY A 40 22.80 -13.49 -20.56
CA GLY A 40 22.71 -12.17 -21.22
C GLY A 40 21.71 -12.09 -22.40
N VAL A 41 21.58 -13.15 -23.20
CA VAL A 41 20.50 -13.30 -24.19
C VAL A 41 19.46 -14.26 -23.65
N CYS A 42 18.19 -13.85 -23.71
CA CYS A 42 17.08 -14.59 -23.11
C CYS A 42 16.39 -15.46 -24.14
N THR A 43 16.23 -16.73 -23.82
CA THR A 43 15.35 -17.63 -24.55
C THR A 43 13.87 -17.29 -24.28
N LYS A 44 12.97 -17.73 -25.17
CA LYS A 44 11.53 -17.58 -24.96
C LYS A 44 11.06 -18.33 -23.71
N GLU A 45 11.67 -19.47 -23.42
CA GLU A 45 11.41 -20.26 -22.23
C GLU A 45 11.80 -19.51 -20.95
N GLU A 46 12.97 -18.89 -20.90
CA GLU A 46 13.40 -18.07 -19.76
C GLU A 46 12.46 -16.90 -19.48
N LEU A 47 12.04 -16.18 -20.53
CA LEU A 47 11.05 -15.10 -20.40
C LEU A 47 9.71 -15.61 -19.85
N THR A 48 9.30 -16.82 -20.25
CA THR A 48 8.04 -17.44 -19.78
C THR A 48 8.18 -17.91 -18.33
N ASN A 49 9.26 -18.61 -18.00
CA ASN A 49 9.52 -19.18 -16.67
C ASN A 49 9.84 -18.12 -15.61
N PHE A 50 10.22 -16.90 -16.02
CA PHE A 50 10.38 -15.77 -15.11
C PHE A 50 9.07 -15.41 -14.39
N ILE A 51 7.92 -15.64 -15.04
CA ILE A 51 6.62 -15.49 -14.41
C ILE A 51 6.32 -16.76 -13.62
N GLN A 52 6.44 -16.67 -12.31
CA GLN A 52 6.36 -17.83 -11.42
C GLN A 52 4.92 -18.08 -10.99
N THR A 53 4.39 -19.27 -11.26
CA THR A 53 3.17 -19.72 -10.60
C THR A 53 3.47 -20.08 -9.16
N LYS A 54 2.74 -19.48 -8.23
CA LYS A 54 2.82 -19.78 -6.80
C LYS A 54 1.51 -20.38 -6.32
N TYR A 55 1.63 -21.24 -5.31
CA TYR A 55 0.51 -21.92 -4.68
C TYR A 55 0.53 -21.62 -3.19
N CYS A 56 -0.63 -21.26 -2.68
CA CYS A 56 -0.86 -21.00 -1.26
C CYS A 56 -2.17 -21.63 -0.84
N THR A 57 -2.36 -21.72 0.47
CA THR A 57 -3.68 -22.02 1.04
C THR A 57 -4.21 -20.75 1.70
N ILE A 58 -5.52 -20.53 1.58
CA ILE A 58 -6.22 -19.45 2.26
C ILE A 58 -7.45 -20.03 2.95
N ASP A 59 -7.77 -19.51 4.13
CA ASP A 59 -8.98 -19.93 4.83
C ASP A 59 -10.27 -19.38 4.19
N THR A 60 -11.40 -19.96 4.56
CA THR A 60 -12.71 -19.67 3.92
C THR A 60 -13.22 -18.23 4.09
N ASN A 61 -12.65 -17.45 5.01
CA ASN A 61 -12.93 -16.03 5.20
C ASN A 61 -11.86 -15.13 4.56
N ASN A 62 -10.92 -15.71 3.80
CA ASN A 62 -9.81 -15.04 3.14
C ASN A 62 -8.85 -14.30 4.08
N ARG A 63 -8.85 -14.63 5.38
CA ARG A 63 -8.04 -13.94 6.37
C ARG A 63 -6.64 -14.49 6.46
N ASN A 64 -6.47 -15.79 6.60
CA ASN A 64 -5.18 -16.39 6.85
C ASN A 64 -4.67 -17.10 5.61
N ALA A 65 -3.93 -16.36 4.77
CA ALA A 65 -3.13 -16.94 3.71
C ALA A 65 -1.81 -17.50 4.27
N LYS A 66 -1.39 -18.65 3.78
CA LYS A 66 -0.10 -19.26 4.10
C LYS A 66 0.59 -19.71 2.82
N CYS A 67 1.80 -19.18 2.62
CA CYS A 67 2.62 -19.35 1.43
C CYS A 67 4.08 -19.70 1.81
N PRO A 68 4.73 -20.68 1.15
CA PRO A 68 4.09 -21.75 0.39
C PRO A 68 3.30 -22.67 1.33
N ASP A 69 2.15 -23.13 0.88
CA ASP A 69 1.40 -24.20 1.55
C ASP A 69 0.56 -24.95 0.53
N ASN A 70 0.43 -26.26 0.71
CA ASN A 70 -0.33 -27.16 -0.14
C ASN A 70 -1.35 -27.99 0.65
N ILE A 71 -1.52 -27.70 1.95
CA ILE A 71 -2.42 -28.44 2.83
C ILE A 71 -3.86 -27.94 2.66
N ILE A 72 -4.65 -28.65 1.85
CA ILE A 72 -6.08 -28.41 1.68
C ILE A 72 -6.85 -29.03 2.86
N THR A 73 -7.78 -28.29 3.44
CA THR A 73 -8.66 -28.77 4.51
C THR A 73 -10.09 -28.28 4.29
N ASN A 74 -11.04 -28.75 5.10
CA ASN A 74 -12.42 -28.23 5.10
C ASN A 74 -12.51 -26.72 5.45
N THR A 75 -11.42 -26.12 5.92
CA THR A 75 -11.33 -24.71 6.30
C THR A 75 -10.36 -23.92 5.45
N ARG A 76 -9.61 -24.57 4.54
CA ARG A 76 -8.62 -23.94 3.67
C ARG A 76 -8.70 -24.42 2.23
N THR A 77 -8.71 -23.48 1.30
CA THR A 77 -8.73 -23.72 -0.14
C THR A 77 -7.40 -23.34 -0.76
N MET A 78 -6.98 -24.09 -1.78
CA MET A 78 -5.79 -23.75 -2.55
C MET A 78 -6.07 -22.57 -3.48
N THR A 79 -5.13 -21.64 -3.54
CA THR A 79 -5.14 -20.50 -4.47
C THR A 79 -3.85 -20.52 -5.27
N ALA A 80 -3.94 -20.17 -6.55
CA ALA A 80 -2.80 -19.99 -7.42
C ALA A 80 -2.79 -18.58 -8.01
N PHE A 81 -1.60 -18.02 -8.17
CA PHE A 81 -1.37 -16.71 -8.79
C PHE A 81 -0.01 -16.70 -9.47
N GLN A 82 0.21 -15.71 -10.32
CA GLN A 82 1.51 -15.46 -10.94
C GLN A 82 2.26 -14.38 -10.19
N LYS A 83 3.59 -14.52 -10.13
CA LYS A 83 4.49 -13.56 -9.51
C LYS A 83 5.67 -13.26 -10.41
N SER A 84 6.01 -11.97 -10.49
CA SER A 84 7.16 -11.45 -11.20
C SER A 84 7.80 -10.30 -10.41
N TYR A 85 8.88 -9.75 -10.96
CA TYR A 85 9.70 -8.76 -10.28
C TYR A 85 10.09 -7.63 -11.24
N LEU A 86 10.21 -6.41 -10.74
CA LEU A 86 10.84 -5.28 -11.42
C LEU A 86 11.86 -4.68 -10.47
N GLU A 87 13.15 -4.83 -10.77
CA GLU A 87 14.22 -4.33 -9.91
C GLU A 87 14.87 -3.06 -10.46
N TYR A 88 15.05 -2.07 -9.59
CA TYR A 88 15.62 -0.77 -9.95
C TYR A 88 17.01 -0.56 -9.34
N ASN A 89 17.83 0.19 -10.07
CA ASN A 89 19.16 0.58 -9.68
C ASN A 89 19.13 1.74 -8.67
N ALA A 90 19.81 1.60 -7.54
CA ALA A 90 19.83 2.62 -6.50
C ALA A 90 20.63 3.89 -6.90
N VAL A 91 21.53 3.78 -7.87
CA VAL A 91 22.42 4.86 -8.31
C VAL A 91 21.69 5.84 -9.22
N ASP A 92 21.05 5.34 -10.27
CA ASP A 92 20.47 6.18 -11.33
C ASP A 92 18.96 6.03 -11.49
N GLY A 93 18.33 5.09 -10.78
CA GLY A 93 16.90 4.82 -10.84
C GLY A 93 16.43 4.07 -12.08
N SER A 94 17.34 3.52 -12.89
CA SER A 94 17.00 2.72 -14.07
C SER A 94 16.56 1.30 -13.71
N LEU A 95 15.84 0.62 -14.60
CA LEU A 95 15.61 -0.83 -14.48
C LEU A 95 16.95 -1.57 -14.55
N ARG A 96 17.17 -2.50 -13.62
CA ARG A 96 18.37 -3.36 -13.59
C ARG A 96 18.41 -4.32 -14.76
N ASP A 97 17.25 -4.87 -15.11
CA ASP A 97 17.10 -5.85 -16.17
C ASP A 97 15.83 -5.55 -16.99
N PRO A 98 15.98 -4.91 -18.17
CA PRO A 98 14.86 -4.63 -19.07
C PRO A 98 14.08 -5.88 -19.51
N GLN A 99 14.68 -7.07 -19.41
CA GLN A 99 14.02 -8.32 -19.78
C GLN A 99 12.92 -8.70 -18.78
N GLN A 100 12.99 -8.20 -17.54
CA GLN A 100 11.92 -8.39 -16.55
C GLN A 100 10.62 -7.75 -17.04
N LEU A 101 10.70 -6.49 -17.50
CA LEU A 101 9.56 -5.79 -18.06
C LEU A 101 9.06 -6.47 -19.35
N LYS A 102 9.98 -6.91 -20.21
CA LYS A 102 9.65 -7.63 -21.44
C LYS A 102 8.87 -8.92 -21.14
N ALA A 103 9.31 -9.72 -20.17
CA ALA A 103 8.64 -10.95 -19.74
C ALA A 103 7.22 -10.67 -19.22
N ILE A 104 7.08 -9.65 -18.36
CA ILE A 104 5.78 -9.26 -17.79
C ILE A 104 4.82 -8.81 -18.89
N LYS A 105 5.27 -7.95 -19.81
CA LYS A 105 4.46 -7.51 -20.96
C LYS A 105 4.03 -8.68 -21.84
N GLY A 106 4.97 -9.58 -22.13
CA GLY A 106 4.69 -10.78 -22.93
C GLY A 106 3.63 -11.67 -22.29
N TYR A 107 3.68 -11.83 -20.97
CA TYR A 107 2.67 -12.57 -20.22
C TYR A 107 1.30 -11.89 -20.24
N ILE A 108 1.24 -10.57 -20.00
CA ILE A 108 -0.03 -9.82 -20.05
C ILE A 108 -0.68 -9.97 -21.43
N GLN A 109 0.11 -9.79 -22.49
CA GLN A 109 -0.38 -9.94 -23.86
C GLN A 109 -0.90 -11.37 -24.11
N GLN A 110 -0.13 -12.40 -23.73
CA GLN A 110 -0.54 -13.80 -23.88
C GLN A 110 -1.87 -14.10 -23.19
N LYS A 111 -2.07 -13.59 -21.97
CA LYS A 111 -3.29 -13.85 -21.20
C LYS A 111 -4.51 -13.20 -21.82
N VAL A 112 -4.35 -11.99 -22.29
CA VAL A 112 -5.42 -11.36 -23.06
C VAL A 112 -5.69 -12.10 -24.36
N ASP A 113 -4.66 -12.48 -25.12
CA ASP A 113 -4.87 -13.16 -26.41
C ASP A 113 -5.66 -14.47 -26.22
N SER A 114 -5.57 -15.08 -25.02
CA SER A 114 -6.36 -16.25 -24.60
C SER A 114 -7.75 -15.93 -24.00
N GLY A 115 -8.18 -14.67 -24.02
CA GLY A 115 -9.46 -14.20 -23.49
C GLY A 115 -9.55 -14.18 -21.95
N LYS A 116 -8.42 -14.15 -21.24
CA LYS A 116 -8.39 -14.14 -19.76
C LYS A 116 -8.31 -12.71 -19.23
N ASN A 117 -9.14 -12.41 -18.24
CA ASN A 117 -9.08 -11.15 -17.50
C ASN A 117 -7.98 -11.21 -16.44
N ILE A 118 -7.33 -10.09 -16.18
CA ILE A 118 -6.20 -10.01 -15.26
C ILE A 118 -6.36 -8.84 -14.28
N LEU A 119 -6.03 -9.11 -13.02
CA LEU A 119 -5.72 -8.11 -12.00
C LEU A 119 -4.19 -8.06 -11.85
N ILE A 120 -3.59 -6.91 -12.18
CA ILE A 120 -2.18 -6.64 -11.91
C ILE A 120 -2.05 -6.00 -10.53
N ALA A 121 -1.39 -6.68 -9.60
CA ALA A 121 -1.11 -6.18 -8.26
C ALA A 121 0.38 -5.84 -8.13
N VAL A 122 0.72 -4.56 -8.11
CA VAL A 122 2.09 -4.08 -7.94
C VAL A 122 2.32 -3.71 -6.48
N TYR A 123 3.43 -4.17 -5.89
CA TYR A 123 3.85 -3.77 -4.55
C TYR A 123 5.27 -3.22 -4.56
N ILE A 124 5.44 -2.01 -4.03
CA ILE A 124 6.72 -1.31 -3.88
C ILE A 124 7.08 -1.28 -2.39
N HIS A 125 8.15 -2.00 -2.04
CA HIS A 125 8.56 -2.11 -0.65
C HIS A 125 9.19 -0.82 -0.11
N GLY A 126 9.18 -0.69 1.22
CA GLY A 126 9.78 0.42 1.94
C GLY A 126 11.26 0.24 2.27
N TRP A 127 11.71 1.05 3.23
CA TRP A 127 13.03 0.92 3.86
C TRP A 127 13.18 -0.47 4.52
N HIS A 128 14.41 -0.94 4.71
CA HIS A 128 14.76 -2.27 5.26
C HIS A 128 14.42 -3.51 4.41
N HIS A 129 14.10 -3.33 3.13
CA HIS A 129 13.76 -4.45 2.24
C HIS A 129 14.54 -4.41 0.92
N ASN A 130 14.54 -5.56 0.24
CA ASN A 130 15.04 -5.74 -1.12
C ASN A 130 14.30 -6.90 -1.81
N ALA A 131 14.81 -7.36 -2.96
CA ALA A 131 14.22 -8.47 -3.72
C ALA A 131 14.92 -9.83 -3.49
N ALA A 132 15.72 -9.97 -2.42
CA ALA A 132 16.34 -11.23 -2.08
C ALA A 132 15.28 -12.31 -1.79
N PRO A 133 15.49 -13.58 -2.19
CA PRO A 133 14.51 -14.65 -2.02
C PRO A 133 14.01 -14.89 -0.59
N LYS A 134 14.78 -14.47 0.43
CA LYS A 134 14.46 -14.64 1.86
C LYS A 134 13.96 -13.35 2.52
N ASP A 135 13.78 -12.28 1.75
CA ASP A 135 13.23 -11.03 2.27
C ASP A 135 11.79 -11.24 2.76
N SER A 136 11.48 -10.68 3.93
CA SER A 136 10.18 -10.90 4.58
C SER A 136 9.04 -10.21 3.83
N ASN A 137 9.24 -9.03 3.22
CA ASN A 137 8.23 -8.40 2.37
C ASN A 137 7.98 -9.25 1.12
N LEU A 138 9.03 -9.82 0.55
CA LEU A 138 8.89 -10.68 -0.62
C LEU A 138 8.05 -11.93 -0.33
N ILE A 139 8.21 -12.53 0.85
CA ILE A 139 7.42 -13.67 1.32
C ILE A 139 5.98 -13.24 1.61
N GLN A 140 5.79 -12.12 2.31
CA GLN A 140 4.46 -11.63 2.68
C GLN A 140 3.64 -11.15 1.46
N PHE A 141 4.31 -10.73 0.40
CA PHE A 141 3.66 -10.43 -0.87
C PHE A 141 2.91 -11.64 -1.45
N ASP A 142 3.38 -12.87 -1.24
CA ASP A 142 2.65 -14.08 -1.65
C ASP A 142 1.31 -14.20 -0.91
N ASN A 143 1.30 -13.89 0.38
CA ASN A 143 0.07 -13.88 1.19
C ASN A 143 -0.92 -12.81 0.71
N LEU A 144 -0.43 -11.63 0.32
CA LEU A 144 -1.26 -10.57 -0.27
C LEU A 144 -1.91 -11.04 -1.58
N LEU A 145 -1.15 -11.66 -2.47
CA LEU A 145 -1.67 -12.15 -3.76
C LEU A 145 -2.70 -13.27 -3.57
N ALA A 146 -2.47 -14.19 -2.62
CA ALA A 146 -3.46 -15.19 -2.24
C ALA A 146 -4.76 -14.55 -1.74
N ARG A 147 -4.67 -13.49 -0.92
CA ARG A 147 -5.82 -12.72 -0.45
C ARG A 147 -6.56 -12.02 -1.60
N TYR A 148 -5.86 -11.48 -2.60
CA TYR A 148 -6.51 -10.94 -3.81
C TYR A 148 -7.29 -12.01 -4.58
N VAL A 149 -6.70 -13.20 -4.78
CA VAL A 149 -7.40 -14.33 -5.42
C VAL A 149 -8.67 -14.69 -4.63
N GLY A 150 -8.55 -14.84 -3.31
CA GLY A 150 -9.70 -15.13 -2.45
C GLY A 150 -10.78 -14.04 -2.54
N GLY A 151 -10.39 -12.77 -2.48
CA GLY A 151 -11.30 -11.62 -2.56
C GLY A 151 -12.04 -11.54 -3.89
N LEU A 152 -11.35 -11.74 -5.02
CA LEU A 152 -11.97 -11.82 -6.34
C LEU A 152 -13.02 -12.94 -6.41
N GLN A 153 -12.73 -14.11 -5.84
CA GLN A 153 -13.70 -15.18 -5.76
C GLN A 153 -14.92 -14.81 -4.92
N GLN A 154 -14.79 -13.99 -3.88
CA GLN A 154 -15.92 -13.47 -3.08
C GLN A 154 -16.76 -12.48 -3.87
N LEU A 155 -16.14 -11.65 -4.71
CA LEU A 155 -16.82 -10.75 -5.65
C LEU A 155 -17.42 -11.46 -6.87
N GLY A 156 -17.36 -12.80 -6.94
CA GLY A 156 -17.84 -13.57 -8.09
C GLY A 156 -16.94 -13.50 -9.33
N LYS A 157 -15.76 -12.87 -9.24
CA LYS A 157 -14.78 -12.68 -10.33
C LYS A 157 -13.79 -13.86 -10.40
N LYS A 158 -14.30 -15.09 -10.48
CA LYS A 158 -13.47 -16.33 -10.43
C LYS A 158 -12.55 -16.51 -11.65
N ASP A 159 -12.90 -15.88 -12.78
CA ASP A 159 -12.16 -16.00 -14.04
C ASP A 159 -11.04 -14.95 -14.21
N VAL A 160 -10.87 -14.07 -13.21
CA VAL A 160 -9.79 -13.08 -13.18
C VAL A 160 -8.52 -13.71 -12.60
N GLU A 161 -7.46 -13.74 -13.40
CA GLU A 161 -6.13 -14.16 -12.94
C GLU A 161 -5.42 -13.02 -12.20
N VAL A 162 -4.65 -13.35 -11.16
CA VAL A 162 -3.84 -12.38 -10.41
C VAL A 162 -2.38 -12.49 -10.86
N LEU A 163 -1.81 -11.36 -11.30
CA LEU A 163 -0.37 -11.20 -11.54
C LEU A 163 0.20 -10.20 -10.54
N GLY A 164 1.05 -10.70 -9.65
CA GLY A 164 1.81 -9.89 -8.72
C GLY A 164 3.13 -9.41 -9.31
N ILE A 165 3.42 -8.12 -9.21
CA ILE A 165 4.70 -7.53 -9.58
C ILE A 165 5.33 -6.92 -8.33
N TYR A 166 6.41 -7.53 -7.83
CA TYR A 166 7.17 -6.98 -6.73
C TYR A 166 8.23 -6.01 -7.25
N VAL A 167 8.18 -4.75 -6.82
CA VAL A 167 9.17 -3.74 -7.19
C VAL A 167 10.30 -3.74 -6.17
N GLY A 168 11.48 -4.19 -6.60
CA GLY A 168 12.68 -4.33 -5.79
C GLY A 168 13.66 -3.18 -5.96
N TRP A 169 14.26 -2.73 -4.88
CA TRP A 169 15.39 -1.79 -4.88
C TRP A 169 16.22 -1.99 -3.60
N GLN A 170 17.39 -1.39 -3.50
CA GLN A 170 18.21 -1.51 -2.29
C GLN A 170 17.72 -0.57 -1.18
N GLY A 171 16.65 -0.97 -0.51
CA GLY A 171 16.11 -0.27 0.65
C GLY A 171 17.02 -0.39 1.88
N GLU A 172 17.61 -1.56 2.11
CA GLU A 172 18.54 -1.80 3.22
C GLU A 172 20.01 -1.87 2.75
N ILE A 173 20.93 -1.25 3.50
CA ILE A 173 22.38 -1.30 3.20
C ILE A 173 23.23 -1.95 4.29
N TYR A 174 22.74 -2.06 5.52
CA TYR A 174 23.46 -2.65 6.65
C TYR A 174 22.55 -3.61 7.42
N LYS A 175 23.09 -4.72 7.90
CA LYS A 175 22.40 -5.59 8.86
C LYS A 175 22.66 -5.09 10.30
N GLY A 176 21.61 -4.74 11.06
CA GLY A 176 21.72 -4.46 12.50
C GLY A 176 20.97 -3.22 13.01
N ALA A 177 21.03 -3.02 14.34
CA ALA A 177 20.21 -2.09 15.13
C ALA A 177 20.41 -0.58 14.87
N PHE A 178 21.51 -0.17 14.21
CA PHE A 178 21.87 1.25 14.03
C PHE A 178 21.57 1.80 12.63
N ASN A 179 20.70 1.12 11.86
CA ASN A 179 20.45 1.44 10.46
C ASN A 179 19.63 2.73 10.26
N PHE A 180 19.01 3.31 11.29
CA PHE A 180 18.15 4.51 11.16
C PHE A 180 18.81 5.72 10.51
N GLN A 181 20.13 5.81 10.55
CA GLN A 181 20.89 6.88 9.90
C GLN A 181 20.82 6.80 8.36
N THR A 182 20.43 5.66 7.79
CA THR A 182 20.38 5.45 6.34
C THR A 182 19.08 5.93 5.72
N ILE A 183 18.03 6.14 6.50
CA ILE A 183 16.70 6.52 5.99
C ILE A 183 16.75 7.73 5.06
N GLY A 184 17.59 8.71 5.37
CA GLY A 184 17.83 9.90 4.55
C GLY A 184 18.36 9.58 3.17
N ASN A 185 19.47 8.85 3.12
CA ASN A 185 20.09 8.41 1.89
C ASN A 185 19.16 7.49 1.07
N ARG A 186 18.42 6.60 1.74
CA ARG A 186 17.46 5.69 1.09
C ARG A 186 16.22 6.43 0.58
N ALA A 187 15.78 7.49 1.26
CA ALA A 187 14.72 8.37 0.77
C ALA A 187 15.14 9.09 -0.52
N ASN A 188 16.41 9.51 -0.63
CA ASN A 188 16.95 10.06 -1.87
C ASN A 188 16.93 9.02 -3.00
N VAL A 189 17.29 7.76 -2.73
CA VAL A 189 17.17 6.68 -3.74
C VAL A 189 15.73 6.50 -4.20
N ALA A 190 14.76 6.53 -3.28
CA ALA A 190 13.35 6.49 -3.63
C ALA A 190 12.91 7.71 -4.47
N ASP A 191 13.43 8.90 -4.17
CA ASP A 191 13.18 10.08 -5.00
C ASP A 191 13.81 9.96 -6.39
N VAL A 192 15.02 9.42 -6.51
CA VAL A 192 15.69 9.18 -7.80
C VAL A 192 14.88 8.21 -8.65
N ILE A 193 14.48 7.05 -8.12
CA ILE A 193 13.68 6.07 -8.85
C ILE A 193 12.30 6.64 -9.24
N GLY A 194 11.62 7.28 -8.27
CA GLY A 194 10.27 7.81 -8.49
C GLY A 194 10.23 9.03 -9.41
N SER A 195 11.25 9.89 -9.39
CA SER A 195 11.29 11.12 -10.19
C SER A 195 11.92 10.92 -11.57
N ARG A 196 12.64 9.81 -11.79
CA ARG A 196 13.27 9.51 -13.08
C ARG A 196 12.23 9.46 -14.19
N GLY A 197 12.42 10.30 -15.21
CA GLY A 197 11.49 10.44 -16.33
C GLY A 197 10.15 11.09 -15.95
N ALA A 198 9.89 11.42 -14.68
CA ALA A 198 8.68 12.10 -14.24
C ALA A 198 8.82 13.63 -14.25
N ALA A 199 10.04 14.13 -14.02
CA ALA A 199 10.37 15.56 -14.02
C ALA A 199 11.19 15.94 -15.26
N ILE A 200 10.98 17.17 -15.78
CA ILE A 200 11.56 17.70 -17.03
C ILE A 200 13.09 17.55 -17.09
N ASN A 201 13.77 17.61 -15.95
CA ASN A 201 15.24 17.56 -15.88
C ASN A 201 15.80 16.14 -15.72
N HIS A 202 14.97 15.13 -15.43
CA HIS A 202 15.42 13.75 -15.26
C HIS A 202 15.16 12.94 -16.53
N HIS A 203 16.20 12.81 -17.35
CA HIS A 203 16.14 12.14 -18.64
C HIS A 203 16.24 10.61 -18.47
N GLY A 204 15.41 9.86 -19.20
CA GLY A 204 15.44 8.40 -19.25
C GLY A 204 14.17 7.72 -18.72
N ARG A 205 14.06 6.42 -19.02
CA ARG A 205 12.97 5.55 -18.55
C ARG A 205 13.14 5.24 -17.06
N GLY A 206 12.06 5.35 -16.30
CA GLY A 206 11.98 4.98 -14.89
C GLY A 206 10.61 4.40 -14.52
N LEU A 207 10.36 4.28 -13.21
CA LEU A 207 9.18 3.62 -12.64
C LEU A 207 7.86 4.08 -13.26
N LYS A 208 7.71 5.39 -13.48
CA LYS A 208 6.51 5.97 -14.09
C LYS A 208 6.25 5.39 -15.47
N GLN A 209 7.24 5.39 -16.35
CA GLN A 209 7.11 4.88 -17.72
C GLN A 209 6.81 3.39 -17.73
N ASP A 210 7.52 2.62 -16.91
CA ASP A 210 7.40 1.17 -16.88
C ASP A 210 6.00 0.74 -16.42
N LEU A 211 5.48 1.35 -15.34
CA LEU A 211 4.11 1.06 -14.88
C LEU A 211 3.03 1.60 -15.83
N THR A 212 3.26 2.75 -16.47
CA THR A 212 2.34 3.28 -17.50
C THR A 212 2.24 2.32 -18.67
N GLU A 213 3.37 1.79 -19.15
CA GLU A 213 3.40 0.85 -20.25
C GLU A 213 2.74 -0.49 -19.89
N LEU A 214 2.88 -0.97 -18.65
CA LEU A 214 2.16 -2.14 -18.17
C LEU A 214 0.65 -1.90 -18.11
N ALA A 215 0.23 -0.76 -17.58
CA ALA A 215 -1.18 -0.38 -17.53
C ALA A 215 -1.80 -0.23 -18.93
N ASP A 216 -1.06 0.37 -19.87
CA ASP A 216 -1.46 0.49 -21.27
C ASP A 216 -1.54 -0.87 -21.96
N THR A 217 -0.54 -1.73 -21.74
CA THR A 217 -0.53 -3.10 -22.28
C THR A 217 -1.74 -3.88 -21.76
N MET A 218 -2.03 -3.78 -20.47
CA MET A 218 -3.18 -4.42 -19.84
C MET A 218 -4.52 -3.92 -20.41
N ARG A 219 -4.69 -2.60 -20.57
CA ARG A 219 -5.95 -1.99 -21.05
C ARG A 219 -6.23 -2.21 -22.53
N LYS A 220 -5.21 -2.03 -23.38
CA LYS A 220 -5.35 -2.29 -24.84
C LYS A 220 -5.85 -3.71 -25.10
N ALA A 221 -5.54 -4.57 -24.15
CA ALA A 221 -5.76 -5.97 -24.23
C ALA A 221 -7.19 -6.33 -23.74
N ASN A 222 -7.63 -5.82 -22.58
CA ASN A 222 -9.05 -5.82 -22.21
C ASN A 222 -9.38 -4.63 -21.29
N ALA A 223 -10.48 -3.93 -21.59
CA ALA A 223 -10.98 -2.82 -20.78
C ALA A 223 -11.39 -3.28 -19.36
N ASP A 224 -11.80 -4.53 -19.16
CA ASP A 224 -12.19 -5.07 -17.84
C ASP A 224 -10.98 -5.49 -16.96
N ASN A 225 -9.76 -5.31 -17.45
CA ASN A 225 -8.56 -5.55 -16.65
C ASN A 225 -8.30 -4.39 -15.69
N HIS A 226 -7.78 -4.72 -14.50
CA HIS A 226 -7.55 -3.75 -13.44
C HIS A 226 -6.11 -3.79 -12.92
N MET A 227 -5.62 -2.66 -12.43
CA MET A 227 -4.29 -2.55 -11.83
C MET A 227 -4.36 -1.87 -10.46
N ILE A 228 -3.76 -2.47 -9.45
CA ILE A 228 -3.57 -1.86 -8.13
C ILE A 228 -2.07 -1.67 -7.94
N VAL A 229 -1.61 -0.45 -7.67
CA VAL A 229 -0.21 -0.15 -7.37
C VAL A 229 -0.10 0.35 -5.96
N MET A 230 0.56 -0.43 -5.11
CA MET A 230 0.69 -0.16 -3.70
C MET A 230 2.14 0.10 -3.31
N GLY A 231 2.38 1.12 -2.48
CA GLY A 231 3.70 1.45 -1.96
C GLY A 231 3.67 1.71 -0.47
N HIS A 232 4.53 1.02 0.28
CA HIS A 232 4.65 1.20 1.74
C HIS A 232 5.84 2.10 2.09
N SER A 233 5.68 3.04 3.03
CA SER A 233 6.77 3.89 3.54
C SER A 233 7.53 4.60 2.40
N LEU A 234 8.82 4.33 2.20
CA LEU A 234 9.61 4.87 1.07
C LEU A 234 9.12 4.40 -0.31
N GLY A 235 8.49 3.23 -0.41
CA GLY A 235 7.79 2.82 -1.63
C GLY A 235 6.58 3.72 -1.93
N GLY A 236 5.87 4.16 -0.90
CA GLY A 236 4.79 5.16 -1.02
C GLY A 236 5.31 6.53 -1.47
N ARG A 237 6.48 6.96 -0.94
CA ARG A 237 7.20 8.14 -1.43
C ARG A 237 7.55 8.01 -2.91
N MET A 238 8.01 6.83 -3.34
CA MET A 238 8.35 6.53 -4.74
C MET A 238 7.14 6.71 -5.67
N ILE A 239 5.96 6.20 -5.27
CA ILE A 239 4.69 6.40 -5.99
C ILE A 239 4.32 7.89 -6.04
N ALA A 240 4.42 8.59 -4.89
CA ALA A 240 4.11 10.01 -4.79
C ALA A 240 4.93 10.83 -5.81
N ARG A 241 6.25 10.61 -5.86
CA ARG A 241 7.15 11.28 -6.82
C ARG A 241 6.83 10.94 -8.28
N ALA A 242 6.49 9.70 -8.57
CA ALA A 242 6.22 9.25 -9.94
C ALA A 242 4.89 9.79 -10.50
N PHE A 243 3.84 9.82 -9.68
CA PHE A 243 2.48 9.95 -10.19
C PHE A 243 1.73 11.21 -9.73
N LEU A 244 2.08 11.84 -8.61
CA LEU A 244 1.39 13.07 -8.18
C LEU A 244 1.44 14.21 -9.22
N PRO A 245 2.58 14.47 -9.91
CA PRO A 245 2.59 15.51 -10.94
C PRO A 245 1.56 15.25 -12.04
N GLY A 246 1.37 13.98 -12.42
CA GLY A 246 0.37 13.62 -13.41
C GLY A 246 -1.06 13.79 -12.88
N LEU A 247 -1.30 13.49 -11.59
CA LEU A 247 -2.63 13.48 -10.98
C LEU A 247 -3.31 14.85 -11.04
N VAL A 248 -2.53 15.90 -10.82
CA VAL A 248 -2.99 17.29 -10.81
C VAL A 248 -3.38 17.75 -12.23
N HIS A 249 -2.67 17.28 -13.25
CA HIS A 249 -2.92 17.68 -14.64
C HIS A 249 -3.95 16.78 -15.35
N ASN A 250 -3.92 15.49 -15.06
CA ASN A 250 -4.79 14.48 -15.65
C ASN A 250 -5.14 13.44 -14.58
N ALA A 251 -6.42 13.37 -14.22
CA ALA A 251 -6.92 12.50 -13.15
C ALA A 251 -6.96 11.01 -13.53
N GLN A 252 -5.99 10.53 -14.30
CA GLN A 252 -5.79 9.14 -14.68
C GLN A 252 -4.30 8.91 -14.97
N THR A 253 -3.46 9.05 -13.95
CA THR A 253 -1.98 8.98 -14.06
C THR A 253 -1.46 7.69 -14.69
N LEU A 254 -2.16 6.58 -14.43
CA LEU A 254 -1.90 5.28 -15.03
C LEU A 254 -3.04 4.85 -15.97
N GLY A 255 -4.03 5.70 -16.26
CA GLY A 255 -5.24 5.39 -17.04
C GLY A 255 -6.41 4.83 -16.22
N ASP A 256 -7.52 4.56 -16.90
CA ASP A 256 -8.70 3.92 -16.30
C ASP A 256 -8.41 2.55 -15.69
N ASN A 257 -9.26 2.16 -14.73
CA ASN A 257 -9.21 0.88 -14.01
C ASN A 257 -7.89 0.66 -13.26
N THR A 258 -7.26 1.77 -12.83
CA THR A 258 -6.06 1.75 -12.00
C THR A 258 -6.31 2.45 -10.66
N LEU A 259 -5.74 1.88 -9.60
CA LEU A 259 -5.80 2.42 -8.24
C LEU A 259 -4.39 2.53 -7.67
N LEU A 260 -3.97 3.75 -7.36
CA LEU A 260 -2.74 4.04 -6.64
C LEU A 260 -3.00 4.03 -5.14
N VAL A 261 -2.18 3.33 -4.37
CA VAL A 261 -2.33 3.17 -2.93
C VAL A 261 -0.99 3.45 -2.26
N THR A 262 -0.95 4.36 -1.31
CA THR A 262 0.21 4.55 -0.44
C THR A 262 -0.16 4.21 1.00
N ILE A 263 0.72 3.49 1.69
CA ILE A 263 0.54 3.07 3.08
C ILE A 263 1.67 3.67 3.91
N ASN A 264 1.32 4.46 4.92
CA ASN A 264 2.28 5.12 5.81
C ASN A 264 3.41 5.80 5.02
N ALA A 265 3.06 6.53 3.96
CA ALA A 265 4.05 7.05 3.01
C ALA A 265 5.03 8.02 3.70
N ALA A 266 6.32 7.73 3.56
CA ALA A 266 7.40 8.52 4.15
C ALA A 266 7.77 9.72 3.25
N VAL A 267 6.77 10.57 3.02
CA VAL A 267 6.84 11.75 2.14
C VAL A 267 6.24 12.95 2.85
N ASP A 268 6.85 14.12 2.64
CA ASP A 268 6.39 15.39 3.19
C ASP A 268 5.00 15.71 2.66
N SER A 269 4.11 16.13 3.56
CA SER A 269 2.75 16.54 3.21
C SER A 269 2.74 17.59 2.08
N THR A 270 3.68 18.53 2.05
CA THR A 270 3.82 19.58 1.03
C THR A 270 4.01 19.06 -0.39
N THR A 271 4.45 17.81 -0.54
CA THR A 271 4.51 17.14 -1.87
C THR A 271 3.13 17.06 -2.54
N PHE A 272 2.05 17.18 -1.78
CA PHE A 272 0.67 17.13 -2.26
C PHE A 272 0.06 18.51 -2.51
N ASP A 273 0.77 19.62 -2.28
CA ASP A 273 0.19 20.97 -2.31
C ASP A 273 -0.53 21.31 -3.62
N ASP A 274 0.01 20.85 -4.74
CA ASP A 274 -0.62 21.05 -6.06
C ASP A 274 -1.99 20.36 -6.18
N ALA A 275 -2.21 19.23 -5.49
CA ALA A 275 -3.52 18.56 -5.44
C ALA A 275 -4.53 19.29 -4.54
N TYR A 276 -4.06 20.24 -3.73
CA TYR A 276 -4.84 21.05 -2.80
C TYR A 276 -5.09 22.49 -3.27
N ARG A 277 -4.67 22.85 -4.49
CA ARG A 277 -5.01 24.16 -5.06
C ARG A 277 -6.52 24.33 -5.17
N PRO A 278 -7.07 25.55 -5.05
CA PRO A 278 -8.51 25.79 -5.10
C PRO A 278 -9.23 25.17 -6.30
N ASP A 279 -8.60 25.14 -7.47
CA ASP A 279 -9.15 24.55 -8.70
C ASP A 279 -9.15 23.01 -8.71
N GLN A 280 -8.44 22.39 -7.77
CA GLN A 280 -8.34 20.94 -7.58
C GLN A 280 -9.18 20.44 -6.40
N LEU A 281 -9.89 21.31 -5.69
CA LEU A 281 -10.70 20.91 -4.55
C LEU A 281 -12.13 20.54 -4.98
N SER A 282 -12.71 19.54 -4.32
CA SER A 282 -14.12 19.16 -4.46
C SER A 282 -14.82 19.11 -3.11
N SER A 283 -16.10 19.50 -3.11
CA SER A 283 -17.01 19.33 -1.98
C SER A 283 -17.71 17.97 -1.99
N GLN A 284 -17.55 17.16 -3.05
CA GLN A 284 -18.14 15.83 -3.17
C GLN A 284 -17.06 14.78 -3.48
N PRO A 285 -17.13 13.58 -2.87
CA PRO A 285 -16.24 12.48 -3.21
C PRO A 285 -16.54 11.95 -4.60
N ASP A 286 -15.49 11.64 -5.33
CA ASP A 286 -15.55 10.79 -6.52
C ASP A 286 -14.87 9.46 -6.19
N TYR A 287 -15.06 8.44 -7.04
CA TYR A 287 -14.33 7.19 -6.90
C TYR A 287 -12.82 7.47 -6.91
N PRO A 288 -12.09 6.96 -5.91
CA PRO A 288 -10.70 7.30 -5.75
C PRO A 288 -9.88 6.58 -6.81
N ILE A 289 -8.97 7.32 -7.41
CA ILE A 289 -7.85 6.75 -8.18
C ILE A 289 -6.56 6.75 -7.35
N TRP A 290 -6.59 7.46 -6.22
CA TRP A 290 -5.48 7.57 -5.29
C TRP A 290 -5.98 7.45 -3.85
N LEU A 291 -5.41 6.49 -3.11
CA LEU A 291 -5.65 6.29 -1.69
C LEU A 291 -4.34 6.49 -0.92
N ASN A 292 -4.37 7.34 0.10
CA ASN A 292 -3.33 7.43 1.11
C ASN A 292 -3.89 6.88 2.42
N LEU A 293 -3.33 5.78 2.91
CA LEU A 293 -3.72 5.13 4.16
C LEU A 293 -2.64 5.39 5.19
N THR A 294 -3.01 5.92 6.36
CA THR A 294 -2.08 6.13 7.48
C THR A 294 -2.65 5.52 8.77
N SER A 295 -1.80 4.80 9.50
CA SER A 295 -2.17 4.14 10.76
C SER A 295 -2.04 5.14 11.92
N LYS A 296 -3.02 5.15 12.84
CA LYS A 296 -2.97 5.90 14.10
C LYS A 296 -1.77 5.47 14.96
N GLU A 297 -1.38 4.20 14.84
CA GLU A 297 -0.33 3.54 15.60
C GLU A 297 1.07 3.67 14.94
N ASP A 298 1.18 4.27 13.74
CA ASP A 298 2.45 4.36 13.01
C ASP A 298 3.44 5.31 13.69
N THR A 299 4.25 4.74 14.58
CA THR A 299 5.34 5.43 15.28
C THR A 299 6.45 5.85 14.31
N ALA A 300 6.62 5.17 13.16
CA ALA A 300 7.70 5.48 12.24
C ALA A 300 7.49 6.79 11.49
N THR A 301 6.31 7.04 10.93
CA THR A 301 6.01 8.35 10.35
C THR A 301 5.65 9.41 11.39
N LYS A 302 5.14 9.02 12.56
CA LYS A 302 4.78 9.95 13.64
C LYS A 302 5.97 10.47 14.45
N VAL A 303 7.03 9.66 14.60
CA VAL A 303 8.18 9.97 15.47
C VAL A 303 9.49 9.93 14.69
N TYR A 304 9.80 8.83 13.99
CA TYR A 304 11.12 8.68 13.35
C TYR A 304 11.29 9.60 12.13
N TYR A 305 10.26 9.79 11.31
CA TYR A 305 10.32 10.70 10.16
C TYR A 305 10.52 12.17 10.58
N PRO A 306 9.70 12.73 11.50
CA PRO A 306 9.94 14.03 12.11
C PRO A 306 11.34 14.21 12.69
N TRP A 307 11.81 13.20 13.42
CA TRP A 307 13.14 13.23 14.03
C TRP A 307 14.24 13.22 12.96
N ALA A 308 14.14 12.36 11.95
CA ALA A 308 15.11 12.28 10.85
C ALA A 308 15.14 13.56 10.02
N HIS A 309 13.99 14.23 9.84
CA HIS A 309 13.91 15.54 9.22
C HIS A 309 14.59 16.62 10.07
N ARG A 310 14.27 16.69 11.37
CA ARG A 310 14.87 17.64 12.33
C ARG A 310 16.39 17.47 12.49
N MET A 311 16.89 16.26 12.30
CA MET A 311 18.32 15.94 12.33
C MET A 311 19.02 16.16 10.98
N GLY A 312 18.32 16.64 9.95
CA GLY A 312 18.88 16.95 8.63
C GLY A 312 19.16 15.73 7.75
N TYR A 313 18.64 14.55 8.11
CA TYR A 313 18.84 13.34 7.30
C TYR A 313 17.93 13.31 6.07
N LEU A 314 16.74 13.92 6.13
CA LEU A 314 15.75 13.89 5.04
C LEU A 314 15.71 15.16 4.17
N ALA A 315 16.51 16.19 4.48
CA ALA A 315 16.67 17.39 3.65
C ALA A 315 18.03 18.07 3.90
N PRO A 316 18.79 18.46 2.86
CA PRO A 316 19.80 19.50 3.00
C PRO A 316 19.08 20.86 3.08
N TRP A 317 19.08 21.48 4.26
CA TRP A 317 18.74 22.88 4.52
C TRP A 317 17.48 23.43 3.82
N GLY A 318 16.33 23.34 4.50
CA GLY A 318 15.12 24.08 4.13
C GLY A 318 13.97 23.78 5.09
N PHE A 319 13.31 24.83 5.59
CA PHE A 319 12.18 24.78 6.54
C PHE A 319 10.90 24.18 5.90
N SER A 320 10.94 22.91 5.50
CA SER A 320 9.77 22.14 5.05
C SER A 320 9.07 21.46 6.22
N ASN A 321 7.77 21.21 6.08
CA ASN A 321 6.90 20.73 7.15
C ASN A 321 7.37 19.37 7.69
N ILE A 322 7.51 19.26 9.01
CA ILE A 322 8.06 18.05 9.66
C ILE A 322 7.10 16.83 9.56
N LYS A 323 5.85 17.04 9.08
CA LYS A 323 4.76 16.05 9.11
C LYS A 323 4.49 15.41 7.74
N THR A 324 4.26 14.09 7.76
CA THR A 324 3.71 13.35 6.61
C THR A 324 2.21 13.62 6.45
N LEU A 325 1.65 13.23 5.31
CA LEU A 325 0.25 13.52 4.95
C LEU A 325 -0.76 13.07 6.00
N GLY A 326 -0.63 11.85 6.54
CA GLY A 326 -1.58 11.31 7.51
C GLY A 326 -1.48 11.88 8.93
N HIS A 327 -0.40 12.61 9.25
CA HIS A 327 -0.25 13.33 10.54
C HIS A 327 -0.59 14.82 10.43
N THR A 328 -1.07 15.24 9.26
CA THR A 328 -1.47 16.61 8.95
C THR A 328 -2.99 16.67 8.96
N THR A 329 -3.57 17.03 10.12
CA THR A 329 -5.01 16.93 10.43
C THR A 329 -5.91 17.59 9.39
N GLU A 330 -5.47 18.70 8.81
CA GLU A 330 -6.15 19.49 7.77
C GLU A 330 -6.15 18.82 6.39
N ARG A 331 -5.40 17.72 6.23
CA ARG A 331 -5.30 16.93 4.98
C ARG A 331 -5.98 15.56 5.09
N ILE A 332 -6.51 15.21 6.26
CA ILE A 332 -7.23 13.95 6.46
C ILE A 332 -8.64 14.11 5.93
N THR A 333 -8.99 13.38 4.87
CA THR A 333 -10.32 13.48 4.25
C THR A 333 -11.31 12.49 4.84
N HIS A 334 -10.83 11.34 5.28
CA HIS A 334 -11.64 10.21 5.71
C HIS A 334 -11.02 9.54 6.93
N GLN A 335 -11.86 8.84 7.69
CA GLN A 335 -11.45 7.88 8.69
C GLN A 335 -12.11 6.54 8.42
N LEU A 336 -11.33 5.47 8.53
CA LEU A 336 -11.79 4.10 8.37
C LEU A 336 -11.58 3.36 9.69
N GLY A 337 -12.62 2.71 10.18
CA GLY A 337 -12.56 1.82 11.34
C GLY A 337 -13.14 0.46 11.01
N VAL A 338 -12.57 -0.58 11.61
CA VAL A 338 -13.06 -1.96 11.46
C VAL A 338 -13.31 -2.55 12.84
N GLN A 339 -14.52 -3.05 13.04
CA GLN A 339 -14.93 -3.69 14.27
C GLN A 339 -15.26 -5.16 14.02
N PHE A 340 -14.64 -6.05 14.79
CA PHE A 340 -14.93 -7.48 14.71
C PHE A 340 -16.28 -7.81 15.36
N CYS A 341 -17.12 -8.53 14.62
CA CYS A 341 -18.39 -9.06 15.09
C CYS A 341 -18.16 -10.50 15.57
N SER A 342 -18.42 -10.77 16.85
CA SER A 342 -18.32 -12.14 17.36
C SER A 342 -19.45 -13.00 16.76
N PRO A 343 -19.14 -14.16 16.15
CA PRO A 343 -20.16 -15.12 15.73
C PRO A 343 -20.68 -15.98 16.89
N ASP A 344 -20.08 -15.89 18.07
CA ASP A 344 -20.47 -16.65 19.26
C ASP A 344 -21.64 -15.97 19.99
N LYS A 345 -22.73 -16.71 20.20
CA LYS A 345 -23.93 -16.23 20.92
C LYS A 345 -23.66 -15.90 22.39
N ASN A 346 -22.61 -16.48 22.98
CA ASN A 346 -22.25 -16.30 24.38
C ASN A 346 -21.28 -15.13 24.60
N THR A 347 -20.72 -14.58 23.53
CA THR A 347 -19.89 -13.38 23.58
C THR A 347 -20.74 -12.22 23.07
N PRO A 348 -20.96 -11.14 23.84
CA PRO A 348 -21.69 -9.98 23.36
C PRO A 348 -21.11 -9.52 22.01
N SER A 349 -21.90 -9.61 20.94
CA SER A 349 -21.48 -9.10 19.63
C SER A 349 -21.24 -7.62 19.79
N GLN A 350 -20.01 -7.22 19.46
CA GLN A 350 -19.63 -5.83 19.36
C GLN A 350 -20.32 -5.10 18.18
N CYS A 351 -21.05 -5.82 17.34
CA CYS A 351 -21.84 -5.30 16.23
C CYS A 351 -23.34 -5.44 16.48
N ALA A 352 -24.15 -4.63 15.78
CA ALA A 352 -25.61 -4.76 15.77
C ALA A 352 -26.09 -6.18 15.39
N PRO A 353 -27.35 -6.55 15.68
CA PRO A 353 -27.96 -7.75 15.11
C PRO A 353 -27.88 -7.78 13.57
N TRP A 354 -27.67 -8.97 13.00
CA TRP A 354 -27.49 -9.20 11.56
C TRP A 354 -28.59 -8.55 10.72
N GLU A 355 -29.85 -8.65 11.15
CA GLU A 355 -31.02 -8.18 10.41
C GLU A 355 -30.95 -6.66 10.17
N LYS A 356 -30.37 -5.91 11.12
CA LYS A 356 -30.19 -4.46 11.02
C LYS A 356 -28.94 -4.08 10.22
N LEU A 357 -27.88 -4.88 10.29
CA LEU A 357 -26.66 -4.68 9.50
C LEU A 357 -26.94 -4.89 8.01
N PHE A 358 -27.66 -5.95 7.65
CA PHE A 358 -27.98 -6.27 6.27
C PHE A 358 -28.86 -5.21 5.59
N SER A 359 -29.84 -4.64 6.32
CA SER A 359 -30.68 -3.54 5.82
C SER A 359 -29.93 -2.22 5.65
N ALA A 360 -28.75 -2.08 6.27
CA ALA A 360 -27.94 -0.87 6.22
C ALA A 360 -26.83 -0.91 5.16
N ILE A 361 -26.69 -2.03 4.44
CA ILE A 361 -25.69 -2.19 3.37
C ILE A 361 -26.01 -1.18 2.27
N GLN A 362 -25.17 -0.17 2.15
CA GLN A 362 -25.08 0.65 0.95
C GLN A 362 -23.80 0.22 0.23
N PRO A 363 -23.88 -0.30 -1.01
CA PRO A 363 -22.70 -0.76 -1.76
C PRO A 363 -21.80 0.39 -2.25
N VAL A 364 -22.03 1.61 -1.76
CA VAL A 364 -21.50 2.83 -2.34
C VAL A 364 -20.50 3.43 -1.37
N TRP A 365 -19.21 3.36 -1.74
CA TRP A 365 -18.11 4.02 -1.02
C TRP A 365 -18.20 5.55 -1.09
N THR A 366 -19.06 6.10 -1.95
CA THR A 366 -19.24 7.53 -2.25
C THR A 366 -20.61 8.06 -1.80
N THR A 367 -21.11 7.64 -0.62
CA THR A 367 -22.37 8.21 -0.10
C THR A 367 -22.26 9.73 0.02
N ALA A 368 -23.04 10.44 -0.79
CA ALA A 368 -23.14 11.90 -0.76
C ALA A 368 -23.92 12.37 0.48
N GLU A 369 -24.01 13.69 0.64
CA GLU A 369 -24.86 14.38 1.61
C GLU A 369 -26.26 13.71 1.78
N PRO A 370 -26.84 13.71 2.99
CA PRO A 370 -26.42 14.49 4.15
C PRO A 370 -25.52 13.73 5.15
N TYR A 371 -25.19 12.46 4.90
CA TYR A 371 -24.67 11.59 5.96
C TYR A 371 -23.14 11.47 5.99
N HIS A 372 -22.42 11.71 4.90
CA HIS A 372 -20.93 11.69 4.91
C HIS A 372 -20.29 10.43 5.54
N PHE A 373 -20.99 9.29 5.57
CA PHE A 373 -20.43 8.01 6.03
C PHE A 373 -21.02 6.84 5.25
N SER A 374 -20.21 5.79 5.08
CA SER A 374 -20.60 4.53 4.49
C SER A 374 -20.36 3.40 5.49
N VAL A 375 -21.37 2.55 5.67
CA VAL A 375 -21.27 1.32 6.47
C VAL A 375 -21.15 0.15 5.53
N LEU A 376 -20.05 -0.59 5.68
CA LEU A 376 -19.76 -1.80 4.92
C LEU A 376 -19.69 -2.97 5.88
N THR A 377 -20.07 -4.15 5.39
CA THR A 377 -20.08 -5.34 6.24
C THR A 377 -19.35 -6.46 5.52
N TYR A 378 -18.34 -7.04 6.18
CA TYR A 378 -17.56 -8.14 5.62
C TYR A 378 -17.97 -9.46 6.29
N GLY A 379 -18.31 -10.45 5.47
CA GLY A 379 -18.75 -11.77 5.92
C GLY A 379 -18.11 -12.90 5.12
N ALA A 380 -17.96 -14.06 5.76
CA ALA A 380 -17.51 -15.27 5.07
C ALA A 380 -18.56 -15.74 4.05
N LYS A 381 -18.14 -16.46 2.99
CA LYS A 381 -19.10 -17.12 2.09
C LYS A 381 -19.99 -18.08 2.89
N PRO A 382 -21.31 -18.10 2.65
CA PRO A 382 -22.16 -19.09 3.27
C PRO A 382 -21.70 -20.51 2.90
N ARG A 383 -21.60 -21.39 3.88
CA ARG A 383 -21.61 -22.84 3.62
C ARG A 383 -23.02 -23.21 3.17
N LEU A 384 -23.16 -24.21 2.27
CA LEU A 384 -24.47 -24.71 1.84
C LEU A 384 -25.44 -24.80 3.05
N ASN A 385 -26.56 -24.08 2.94
CA ASN A 385 -27.66 -24.00 3.92
C ASN A 385 -27.35 -23.35 5.29
N LYS A 386 -26.31 -22.53 5.43
CA LYS A 386 -26.08 -21.72 6.64
C LYS A 386 -25.89 -20.23 6.32
N ARG A 387 -26.55 -19.36 7.09
CA ARG A 387 -26.40 -17.89 6.99
C ARG A 387 -24.93 -17.52 7.25
N PRO A 388 -24.32 -16.62 6.45
CA PRO A 388 -22.94 -16.23 6.68
C PRO A 388 -22.84 -15.46 8.01
N PRO A 389 -21.89 -15.78 8.90
CA PRO A 389 -21.63 -14.89 10.01
C PRO A 389 -21.02 -13.60 9.45
N LEU A 390 -21.61 -12.44 9.78
CA LEU A 390 -20.87 -11.19 9.70
C LEU A 390 -19.69 -11.34 10.63
N THR A 391 -18.51 -11.20 10.06
CA THR A 391 -17.28 -11.22 10.86
C THR A 391 -16.90 -9.82 11.26
N GLN A 392 -17.35 -8.79 10.52
CA GLN A 392 -16.96 -7.41 10.76
C GLN A 392 -17.96 -6.37 10.27
N CYS A 393 -17.90 -5.22 10.94
CA CYS A 393 -18.57 -3.97 10.62
C CYS A 393 -17.48 -2.94 10.29
N VAL A 394 -17.56 -2.33 9.13
CA VAL A 394 -16.59 -1.36 8.63
C VAL A 394 -17.31 -0.03 8.46
N LEU A 395 -16.72 1.01 9.02
CA LEU A 395 -17.27 2.35 8.97
C LEU A 395 -16.23 3.27 8.32
N LEU A 396 -16.57 3.79 7.15
CA LEU A 396 -15.83 4.86 6.50
C LEU A 396 -16.58 6.18 6.74
N THR A 397 -15.95 7.13 7.39
CA THR A 397 -16.50 8.48 7.60
C THR A 397 -15.70 9.50 6.83
N ARG A 398 -16.37 10.51 6.28
CA ARG A 398 -15.77 11.67 5.65
C ARG A 398 -15.77 12.86 6.60
N TYR A 399 -14.67 13.62 6.61
CA TYR A 399 -14.55 14.85 7.39
C TYR A 399 -15.09 16.08 6.64
N PRO A 400 -15.79 17.01 7.32
CA PRO A 400 -16.35 16.86 8.66
C PRO A 400 -17.66 16.04 8.61
N LEU A 401 -17.95 15.30 9.68
CA LEU A 401 -19.27 14.68 9.84
C LEU A 401 -20.33 15.77 10.04
N THR A 402 -21.44 15.68 9.30
CA THR A 402 -22.57 16.59 9.51
C THR A 402 -23.25 16.28 10.85
N GLU A 403 -23.98 17.24 11.43
CA GLU A 403 -24.75 16.98 12.66
C GLU A 403 -25.81 15.89 12.44
N GLN A 404 -26.37 15.80 11.23
CA GLN A 404 -27.28 14.72 10.85
C GLN A 404 -26.56 13.36 10.79
N ALA A 405 -25.33 13.32 10.31
CA ALA A 405 -24.47 12.13 10.32
C ALA A 405 -24.15 11.67 11.74
N LYS A 406 -23.76 12.61 12.61
CA LYS A 406 -23.49 12.33 14.02
C LYS A 406 -24.73 11.80 14.73
N ALA A 407 -25.88 12.44 14.55
CA ALA A 407 -27.15 11.98 15.10
C ALA A 407 -27.53 10.58 14.58
N ALA A 408 -27.32 10.32 13.29
CA ALA A 408 -27.56 9.01 12.69
C ALA A 408 -26.63 7.93 13.26
N LEU A 409 -25.33 8.20 13.40
CA LEU A 409 -24.36 7.26 13.98
C LEU A 409 -24.62 7.00 15.47
N ASN A 410 -24.96 8.03 16.23
CA ASN A 410 -25.27 7.92 17.66
C ASN A 410 -26.54 7.10 17.92
N ASN A 411 -27.57 7.29 17.10
CA ASN A 411 -28.84 6.57 17.21
C ASN A 411 -28.86 5.21 16.48
N SER A 412 -27.87 4.97 15.61
CA SER A 412 -27.72 3.71 14.91
C SER A 412 -27.28 2.61 15.89
N PRO A 413 -27.67 1.34 15.71
CA PRO A 413 -27.06 0.23 16.42
C PRO A 413 -25.80 -0.31 15.69
N LEU A 414 -25.43 0.25 14.55
CA LEU A 414 -24.35 -0.21 13.68
C LEU A 414 -22.98 0.23 14.24
N CYS A 415 -21.99 -0.67 14.13
CA CYS A 415 -20.60 -0.53 14.61
C CYS A 415 -20.42 0.32 15.90
N PRO A 416 -21.04 -0.02 17.05
CA PRO A 416 -21.06 0.83 18.24
C PRO A 416 -19.67 1.18 18.80
N GLY A 417 -18.67 0.33 18.59
CA GLY A 417 -17.32 0.58 19.10
C GLY A 417 -16.48 1.54 18.27
N LEU A 418 -16.97 2.00 17.12
CA LEU A 418 -16.23 2.93 16.27
C LEU A 418 -16.56 4.40 16.55
N ARG A 419 -17.53 4.72 17.43
CA ARG A 419 -18.17 6.05 17.54
C ARG A 419 -17.34 7.17 18.20
N GLU A 420 -16.39 6.85 19.07
CA GLU A 420 -15.75 7.84 19.97
C GLU A 420 -14.63 8.68 19.31
N ASP A 421 -14.14 8.28 18.14
CA ASP A 421 -12.89 8.83 17.58
C ASP A 421 -13.06 10.00 16.58
N PHE A 422 -14.28 10.41 16.24
CA PHE A 422 -14.55 11.19 15.02
C PHE A 422 -14.63 12.72 15.16
N ASP A 423 -14.58 13.30 16.37
CA ASP A 423 -14.85 14.73 16.59
C ASP A 423 -13.59 15.62 16.66
N THR A 424 -12.39 15.09 16.41
CA THR A 424 -11.13 15.85 16.66
C THR A 424 -10.73 16.85 15.57
N ALA A 425 -11.40 16.86 14.41
CA ALA A 425 -11.09 17.78 13.31
C ALA A 425 -12.30 18.68 12.98
N ALA A 426 -12.37 19.84 13.64
CA ALA A 426 -13.45 20.82 13.48
C ALA A 426 -13.38 21.67 12.19
N GLN A 427 -12.52 21.33 11.23
CA GLN A 427 -12.34 22.10 9.99
C GLN A 427 -12.81 21.28 8.78
N PRO A 428 -13.47 21.92 7.79
CA PRO A 428 -13.81 21.25 6.55
C PRO A 428 -12.52 20.90 5.81
N ASN A 429 -12.23 19.62 5.68
CA ASN A 429 -11.08 19.13 4.92
C ASN A 429 -11.53 18.90 3.47
N PRO A 430 -11.22 19.84 2.54
CA PRO A 430 -11.67 19.72 1.16
C PRO A 430 -11.03 18.50 0.50
N LEU A 431 -11.75 17.89 -0.45
CA LEU A 431 -11.23 16.69 -1.11
C LEU A 431 -10.26 17.08 -2.23
N PRO A 432 -9.00 16.65 -2.18
CA PRO A 432 -8.00 16.99 -3.19
C PRO A 432 -8.23 16.24 -4.51
N ALA A 433 -7.54 16.68 -5.56
CA ALA A 433 -7.60 16.09 -6.90
C ALA A 433 -9.04 15.85 -7.41
N ARG A 434 -9.90 16.86 -7.24
CA ARG A 434 -11.31 16.89 -7.65
C ARG A 434 -12.13 15.75 -7.04
N GLY A 435 -11.84 15.38 -5.80
CA GLY A 435 -12.55 14.30 -5.10
C GLY A 435 -11.98 12.89 -5.30
N LYS A 436 -10.97 12.73 -6.16
CA LYS A 436 -10.41 11.42 -6.56
C LYS A 436 -9.19 10.97 -5.75
N MET A 437 -8.71 11.80 -4.83
CA MET A 437 -7.68 11.41 -3.86
C MET A 437 -8.28 11.39 -2.46
N TRP A 438 -8.22 10.22 -1.81
CA TRP A 438 -8.67 10.07 -0.43
C TRP A 438 -7.48 9.84 0.49
N ASN A 439 -7.41 10.66 1.54
CA ASN A 439 -6.48 10.52 2.66
C ASN A 439 -7.26 9.95 3.84
N ILE A 440 -7.04 8.67 4.09
CA ILE A 440 -7.74 7.85 5.06
C ILE A 440 -6.83 7.65 6.27
N HIS A 441 -7.29 8.10 7.43
CA HIS A 441 -6.71 7.75 8.71
C HIS A 441 -7.41 6.48 9.24
N THR A 442 -6.65 5.47 9.64
CA THR A 442 -7.19 4.18 10.05
C THR A 442 -6.37 3.61 11.20
N ASP A 443 -6.83 2.52 11.81
CA ASP A 443 -6.07 1.80 12.83
C ASP A 443 -5.37 0.53 12.29
N ALA A 444 -4.59 -0.07 13.18
CA ALA A 444 -3.84 -1.30 12.99
C ALA A 444 -4.63 -2.50 12.42
N SER A 445 -5.94 -2.57 12.59
CA SER A 445 -6.77 -3.66 12.05
C SER A 445 -6.86 -3.66 10.53
N VAL A 446 -6.66 -2.51 9.89
CA VAL A 446 -6.74 -2.38 8.42
C VAL A 446 -5.37 -2.46 7.77
N ILE A 447 -4.34 -1.92 8.43
CA ILE A 447 -3.03 -1.74 7.80
C ILE A 447 -1.86 -2.04 8.73
N ASP A 448 -1.99 -2.80 9.83
CA ASP A 448 -0.85 -3.33 10.60
C ASP A 448 -0.91 -4.86 10.70
N ASN A 449 0.14 -5.51 11.22
CA ASN A 449 0.24 -6.97 11.27
C ASN A 449 -0.63 -7.59 12.39
N GLU A 450 -1.49 -8.56 12.04
CA GLU A 450 -2.37 -9.33 12.96
C GLU A 450 -1.61 -10.04 14.10
N THR A 451 -0.28 -10.23 13.99
CA THR A 451 0.53 -11.04 14.91
C THR A 451 1.56 -10.28 15.75
N ALA A 452 1.57 -8.95 15.71
CA ALA A 452 2.60 -8.14 16.36
C ALA A 452 2.50 -8.14 17.91
N LYS A 453 3.00 -9.20 18.55
CA LYS A 453 3.53 -9.10 19.92
C LYS A 453 4.75 -8.18 19.88
N ARG A 454 4.75 -7.15 20.75
CA ARG A 454 5.87 -6.24 21.05
C ARG A 454 7.24 -6.86 20.73
N ARG A 455 7.79 -6.57 19.54
CA ARG A 455 9.21 -6.75 19.23
C ARG A 455 9.82 -5.36 19.10
N GLU A 456 11.11 -5.25 19.45
CA GLU A 456 11.88 -3.99 19.51
C GLU A 456 12.06 -3.29 18.14
N TYR A 457 11.54 -3.88 17.05
CA TYR A 457 11.40 -3.26 15.74
C TYR A 457 10.00 -3.57 15.21
N PRO A 458 9.26 -2.59 14.65
CA PRO A 458 7.93 -2.88 14.13
C PRO A 458 8.09 -3.79 12.89
N ASP A 459 7.54 -5.00 12.95
CA ASP A 459 7.38 -5.84 11.77
C ASP A 459 6.34 -5.15 10.85
N HIS A 460 6.80 -4.20 10.03
CA HIS A 460 6.00 -3.36 9.12
C HIS A 460 5.45 -4.14 7.90
N ASN A 461 4.93 -5.36 8.11
CA ASN A 461 4.25 -6.16 7.08
C ASN A 461 2.74 -5.87 7.06
N ALA A 462 2.41 -4.63 7.34
CA ALA A 462 1.14 -3.99 7.56
C ALA A 462 0.13 -4.09 6.38
N TYR A 463 0.69 -4.15 5.17
CA TYR A 463 -0.02 -3.99 3.89
C TYR A 463 -0.74 -5.25 3.38
N ILE A 464 -0.66 -6.36 4.10
CA ILE A 464 -1.22 -7.63 3.64
C ILE A 464 -2.68 -7.84 4.05
N GLN A 465 -3.24 -7.01 4.93
CA GLN A 465 -4.51 -7.23 5.60
C GLN A 465 -5.70 -7.50 4.67
N THR A 466 -6.61 -8.36 5.13
CA THR A 466 -7.76 -8.81 4.35
C THR A 466 -8.78 -7.72 4.13
N ASP A 467 -8.95 -6.85 5.12
CA ASP A 467 -9.93 -5.77 5.09
C ASP A 467 -9.48 -4.67 4.12
N LEU A 468 -8.17 -4.41 4.08
CA LEU A 468 -7.54 -3.61 3.04
C LEU A 468 -7.76 -4.24 1.66
N VAL A 469 -7.43 -5.51 1.46
CA VAL A 469 -7.62 -6.20 0.16
C VAL A 469 -9.08 -6.13 -0.31
N THR A 470 -10.03 -6.37 0.59
CA THR A 470 -11.46 -6.33 0.28
C THR A 470 -11.88 -4.94 -0.17
N MET A 471 -11.47 -3.89 0.56
CA MET A 471 -11.71 -2.51 0.17
C MET A 471 -11.14 -2.19 -1.20
N LEU A 472 -9.87 -2.51 -1.45
CA LEU A 472 -9.20 -2.18 -2.71
C LEU A 472 -9.87 -2.87 -3.90
N LEU A 473 -10.27 -4.13 -3.75
CA LEU A 473 -10.99 -4.86 -4.80
C LEU A 473 -12.38 -4.26 -5.07
N GLN A 474 -13.13 -3.86 -4.03
CA GLN A 474 -14.44 -3.23 -4.21
C GLN A 474 -14.32 -1.85 -4.88
N LEU A 475 -13.28 -1.08 -4.54
CA LEU A 475 -13.04 0.22 -5.17
C LEU A 475 -12.64 0.09 -6.64
N VAL A 476 -11.88 -0.95 -7.00
CA VAL A 476 -11.40 -1.14 -8.36
C VAL A 476 -12.45 -1.80 -9.27
N TYR A 477 -13.27 -2.74 -8.77
CA TYR A 477 -14.30 -3.49 -9.52
C TYR A 477 -15.74 -2.96 -9.33
N ARG A 478 -15.90 -1.64 -9.31
CA ARG A 478 -17.16 -0.91 -9.13
C ARG A 478 -18.39 -1.51 -9.84
#